data_AF-K1TBE2-F1
#
_entry.id   AF-K1TBE2-F1
#
_cell.length_a   1.000
_cell.length_b   1.000
_cell.length_c   1.000
_cell.angle_alpha   90.00
_cell.angle_beta   90.00
_cell.angle_gamma   90.00
#
_symmetry.space_group_name_H-M   'P 1'
#
loop_
_entity.id
_entity.type
_entity.pdbx_description
1 polymer ?
#
loop_
_entity_poly.entity_id
_entity_poly.type
_entity_poly.pdbx_seq_one_letter_code
_entity_poly.pdbx_strand_id
1 'polypeptide(L)'
;MPQGLEKFNLESLAGLTATDELDLPSLGEKKVALFALIPDNDTSFNFLVSILYTQLFQQLFYLADHKYGGSLPVHCHFIMDEFANVSLPDDFDKILSVMRSRGVSVSIILQNLAQLKALFEKQWESIVGNCDEFLYLGGNEQSTHKYVSELLGKETIDTNTYGKSSGRSGNYSTNYQ
;
A
#
# COMPACT_ATOMS: atom_id res chain seq x y z
N MET A 1 -23.19 -21.34 15.96
CA MET A 1 -21.81 -21.79 16.26
C MET A 1 -20.90 -21.08 15.25
N PRO A 2 -19.95 -20.24 15.68
CA PRO A 2 -19.17 -19.42 14.76
C PRO A 2 -18.16 -20.27 13.99
N GLN A 3 -18.26 -20.28 12.66
CA GLN A 3 -17.50 -21.12 11.70
C GLN A 3 -15.98 -20.81 11.62
N GLY A 4 -15.43 -20.02 12.54
CA GLY A 4 -14.02 -19.60 12.53
C GLY A 4 -13.10 -20.42 13.45
N LEU A 5 -13.64 -21.01 14.53
CA LEU A 5 -12.83 -21.71 15.53
C LEU A 5 -12.40 -23.13 15.12
N GLU A 6 -13.13 -23.78 14.21
CA GLU A 6 -12.79 -25.14 13.75
C GLU A 6 -11.44 -25.20 13.02
N LYS A 7 -11.00 -24.08 12.41
CA LYS A 7 -9.70 -24.02 11.72
C LYS A 7 -8.51 -24.08 12.69
N PHE A 8 -8.69 -23.69 13.94
CA PHE A 8 -7.64 -23.77 14.97
C PHE A 8 -7.45 -25.18 15.55
N ASN A 9 -8.36 -26.13 15.23
CA ASN A 9 -8.25 -27.53 15.66
C ASN A 9 -7.38 -28.40 14.73
N LEU A 10 -6.84 -27.85 13.64
CA LEU A 10 -5.82 -28.52 12.83
C LEU A 10 -4.51 -28.55 13.62
N GLU A 11 -3.97 -29.75 13.89
CA GLU A 11 -2.69 -29.93 14.61
C GLU A 11 -1.55 -29.09 14.02
N SER A 12 -1.53 -28.88 12.71
CA SER A 12 -0.56 -28.02 12.01
C SER A 12 -0.66 -26.54 12.41
N LEU A 13 -1.88 -26.07 12.69
CA LEU A 13 -2.23 -24.70 13.05
C LEU A 13 -2.03 -24.44 14.54
N ALA A 14 -2.35 -25.45 15.37
CA ALA A 14 -1.99 -25.48 16.77
C ALA A 14 -0.46 -25.50 16.93
N GLY A 15 0.28 -26.27 16.12
CA GLY A 15 1.75 -26.27 16.13
C GLY A 15 2.38 -24.93 15.72
N LEU A 16 1.79 -24.23 14.74
CA LEU A 16 2.25 -22.92 14.28
C LEU A 16 2.00 -21.78 15.29
N THR A 17 1.02 -21.95 16.19
CA THR A 17 0.62 -20.95 17.19
C THR A 17 0.91 -21.39 18.64
N ALA A 18 1.45 -22.59 18.84
CA ALA A 18 1.73 -23.18 20.15
C ALA A 18 2.89 -22.50 20.89
N THR A 19 3.80 -21.88 20.15
CA THR A 19 4.98 -21.20 20.70
C THR A 19 5.12 -19.82 20.08
N ASP A 20 5.18 -18.78 20.92
CA ASP A 20 5.47 -17.40 20.49
C ASP A 20 6.97 -17.26 20.17
N GLU A 21 7.39 -17.81 19.03
CA GLU A 21 8.77 -17.72 18.55
C GLU A 21 9.06 -16.44 17.76
N LEU A 22 8.01 -15.67 17.43
CA LEU A 22 8.12 -14.55 16.49
C LEU A 22 8.70 -13.27 17.13
N ASP A 23 8.71 -13.15 18.46
CA ASP A 23 9.20 -11.97 19.21
C ASP A 23 8.79 -10.66 18.51
N LEU A 24 7.49 -10.53 18.20
CA LEU A 24 6.96 -9.39 17.41
C LEU A 24 7.38 -8.01 17.94
N PRO A 25 7.50 -7.76 19.26
CA PRO A 25 8.03 -6.50 19.77
C PRO A 25 9.39 -6.12 19.20
N SER A 26 10.23 -7.12 18.92
CA SER A 26 11.59 -6.89 18.45
C SER A 26 11.69 -6.07 17.17
N LEU A 27 10.69 -6.17 16.28
CA LEU A 27 10.65 -5.44 15.01
C LEU A 27 10.70 -3.92 15.21
N GLY A 28 10.17 -3.42 16.33
CA GLY A 28 10.22 -2.00 16.69
C GLY A 28 11.38 -1.62 17.61
N GLU A 29 12.14 -2.58 18.13
CA GLU A 29 13.14 -2.37 19.20
C GLU A 29 14.58 -2.63 18.78
N LYS A 30 14.79 -3.56 17.84
CA LYS A 30 16.10 -3.93 17.28
C LYS A 30 15.98 -4.16 15.78
N LYS A 31 17.11 -4.18 15.07
CA LYS A 31 17.12 -4.43 13.63
C LYS A 31 16.80 -5.91 13.37
N VAL A 32 15.58 -6.17 12.92
CA VAL A 32 15.04 -7.51 12.61
C VAL A 32 14.31 -7.47 11.28
N ALA A 33 14.35 -8.57 10.54
CA ALA A 33 13.56 -8.76 9.33
C ALA A 33 12.67 -10.00 9.51
N LEU A 34 11.36 -9.84 9.27
CA LEU A 34 10.39 -10.92 9.29
C LEU A 34 9.94 -11.20 7.84
N PHE A 35 10.04 -12.45 7.42
CA PHE A 35 9.59 -12.90 6.11
C PHE A 35 8.34 -13.76 6.26
N ALA A 36 7.19 -13.24 5.82
CA ALA A 36 5.94 -14.00 5.78
C ALA A 36 5.81 -14.69 4.42
N LEU A 37 6.14 -15.98 4.36
CA LEU A 37 5.98 -16.80 3.16
C LEU A 37 4.56 -17.35 3.12
N ILE A 38 3.74 -16.82 2.20
CA ILE A 38 2.32 -17.18 2.08
C ILE A 38 2.17 -18.12 0.88
N PRO A 39 1.64 -19.35 1.08
CA PRO A 39 1.34 -20.23 -0.05
C PRO A 39 0.20 -19.63 -0.89
N ASP A 40 0.41 -19.55 -2.19
CA ASP A 40 -0.51 -18.96 -3.18
C ASP A 40 -1.63 -19.92 -3.61
N ASN A 41 -1.44 -21.23 -3.39
CA ASN A 41 -2.30 -22.30 -3.86
C ASN A 41 -3.48 -22.65 -2.93
N ASP A 42 -3.46 -22.20 -1.67
CA ASP A 42 -4.49 -22.53 -0.68
C ASP A 42 -4.95 -21.30 0.11
N THR A 43 -6.12 -20.78 -0.28
CA THR A 43 -6.79 -19.65 0.37
C THR A 43 -7.26 -19.96 1.80
N SER A 44 -7.20 -21.22 2.24
CA SER A 44 -7.59 -21.63 3.59
C SER A 44 -6.75 -20.97 4.68
N PHE A 45 -5.51 -20.57 4.36
CA PHE A 45 -4.56 -19.96 5.30
C PHE A 45 -4.55 -18.42 5.28
N ASN A 46 -5.30 -17.78 4.38
CA ASN A 46 -5.34 -16.31 4.29
C ASN A 46 -5.76 -15.66 5.62
N PHE A 47 -6.60 -16.32 6.40
CA PHE A 47 -7.02 -15.81 7.72
C PHE A 47 -5.86 -15.72 8.73
N LEU A 48 -4.87 -16.63 8.65
CA LEU A 48 -3.70 -16.59 9.54
C LEU A 48 -2.83 -15.38 9.24
N VAL A 49 -2.68 -15.07 7.96
CA VAL A 49 -1.93 -13.91 7.49
C VAL A 49 -2.62 -12.62 7.97
N SER A 50 -3.95 -12.55 7.88
CA SER A 50 -4.71 -11.43 8.45
C SER A 50 -4.42 -11.24 9.93
N ILE A 51 -4.52 -12.33 10.71
CA ILE A 51 -4.27 -12.28 12.16
C ILE A 51 -2.84 -11.82 12.43
N LEU A 52 -1.85 -12.35 11.70
CA LEU A 52 -0.46 -11.96 11.85
C LEU A 52 -0.27 -10.45 11.64
N TYR A 53 -0.81 -9.89 10.55
CA TYR A 53 -0.71 -8.45 10.31
C TYR A 53 -1.47 -7.62 11.35
N THR A 54 -2.67 -8.03 11.75
CA THR A 54 -3.43 -7.36 12.81
C THR A 54 -2.62 -7.33 14.12
N GLN A 55 -2.02 -8.46 14.51
CA GLN A 55 -1.20 -8.54 15.72
C GLN A 55 0.07 -7.70 15.60
N LEU A 56 0.74 -7.73 14.44
CA LEU A 56 1.92 -6.89 14.17
C LEU A 56 1.61 -5.40 14.36
N PHE A 57 0.57 -4.88 13.70
CA PHE A 57 0.22 -3.46 13.84
C PHE A 57 -0.17 -3.11 15.27
N GLN A 58 -1.00 -3.94 15.92
CA GLN A 58 -1.42 -3.70 17.30
C GLN A 58 -0.24 -3.68 18.29
N GLN A 59 0.67 -4.65 18.18
CA GLN A 59 1.84 -4.73 19.05
C GLN A 59 2.79 -3.55 18.85
N LEU A 60 3.12 -3.23 17.59
CA LEU A 60 3.99 -2.10 17.28
C LEU A 60 3.40 -0.77 17.75
N PHE A 61 2.09 -0.57 17.56
CA PHE A 61 1.43 0.66 18.01
C PHE A 61 1.36 0.72 19.54
N TYR A 62 1.07 -0.41 20.19
CA TYR A 62 1.09 -0.50 21.65
C TYR A 62 2.47 -0.12 22.21
N LEU A 63 3.54 -0.65 21.64
CA LEU A 63 4.92 -0.35 22.06
C LEU A 63 5.26 1.13 21.85
N ALA A 64 4.94 1.67 20.67
CA ALA A 64 5.14 3.08 20.39
C ALA A 64 4.45 3.94 21.46
N ASP A 65 3.15 3.71 21.69
CA ASP A 65 2.33 4.55 22.56
C ASP A 65 2.64 4.38 24.06
N HIS A 66 2.87 3.14 24.52
CA HIS A 66 2.94 2.83 25.97
C HIS A 66 4.36 2.63 26.50
N LYS A 67 5.31 2.22 25.67
CA LYS A 67 6.71 1.97 26.10
C LYS A 67 7.64 3.10 25.69
N TYR A 68 7.43 3.68 24.51
CA TYR A 68 8.38 4.64 23.91
C TYR A 68 7.84 6.07 23.75
N GLY A 69 6.64 6.35 24.25
CA GLY A 69 6.12 7.72 24.34
C GLY A 69 5.69 8.33 23.01
N GLY A 70 5.29 7.50 22.06
CA GLY A 70 4.60 7.88 20.82
C GLY A 70 5.24 7.36 19.54
N SER A 71 6.49 6.88 19.56
CA SER A 71 7.19 6.38 18.37
C SER A 71 8.18 5.28 18.70
N LEU A 72 8.32 4.29 17.81
CA LEU A 72 9.26 3.19 17.97
C LEU A 72 10.73 3.69 17.90
N PRO A 73 11.64 3.11 18.71
CA PRO A 73 13.06 3.46 18.66
C PRO A 73 13.74 2.98 17.37
N VAL A 74 13.22 1.93 16.74
CA VAL A 74 13.64 1.47 15.40
C VAL A 74 12.45 1.55 14.46
N HIS A 75 12.63 2.24 13.34
CA HIS A 75 11.60 2.37 12.33
C HIS A 75 11.28 1.00 11.69
N CYS A 76 10.01 0.61 11.73
CA CYS A 76 9.55 -0.64 11.14
C CYS A 76 8.89 -0.39 9.77
N HIS A 77 9.48 -0.94 8.71
CA HIS A 77 8.98 -0.79 7.34
C HIS A 77 8.37 -2.10 6.84
N PHE A 78 7.08 -2.06 6.50
CA PHE A 78 6.38 -3.16 5.87
C PHE A 78 6.53 -3.08 4.35
N ILE A 79 7.03 -4.13 3.73
CA ILE A 79 7.07 -4.26 2.26
C ILE A 79 6.03 -5.31 1.87
N MET A 80 4.99 -4.88 1.16
CA MET A 80 3.85 -5.71 0.81
C MET A 80 3.80 -5.94 -0.70
N ASP A 81 4.63 -6.88 -1.17
CA ASP A 81 4.79 -7.24 -2.59
C ASP A 81 3.49 -7.81 -3.22
N GLU A 82 2.67 -8.45 -2.39
CA GLU A 82 1.41 -9.08 -2.82
C GLU A 82 0.20 -8.51 -2.07
N PHE A 83 0.12 -7.17 -1.97
CA PHE A 83 -0.94 -6.49 -1.22
C PHE A 83 -2.35 -6.94 -1.64
N ALA A 84 -2.54 -7.25 -2.92
CA ALA A 84 -3.81 -7.67 -3.49
C ALA A 84 -4.31 -9.04 -2.99
N ASN A 85 -3.40 -9.96 -2.64
CA ASN A 85 -3.78 -11.31 -2.19
C ASN A 85 -3.77 -11.44 -0.66
N VAL A 86 -3.25 -10.45 0.05
CA VAL A 86 -3.27 -10.43 1.51
C VAL A 86 -4.66 -10.01 1.99
N SER A 87 -5.23 -10.82 2.89
CA SER A 87 -6.45 -10.43 3.61
C SER A 87 -6.07 -9.44 4.72
N LEU A 88 -6.34 -8.16 4.48
CA LEU A 88 -6.02 -7.07 5.43
C LEU A 88 -7.22 -6.72 6.32
N PRO A 89 -6.97 -6.03 7.45
CA PRO A 89 -8.06 -5.46 8.25
C PRO A 89 -8.90 -4.48 7.42
N ASP A 90 -10.22 -4.48 7.61
CA ASP A 90 -11.16 -3.59 6.93
C ASP A 90 -10.85 -2.09 7.19
N ASP A 91 -10.18 -1.79 8.29
CA ASP A 91 -9.78 -0.46 8.75
C ASP A 91 -8.32 -0.11 8.44
N PHE A 92 -7.73 -0.76 7.43
CA PHE A 92 -6.36 -0.51 7.01
C PHE A 92 -6.09 0.95 6.62
N ASP A 93 -7.07 1.67 6.06
CA ASP A 93 -6.98 3.10 5.76
C ASP A 93 -6.67 3.94 7.01
N LYS A 94 -7.32 3.62 8.13
CA LYS A 94 -7.08 4.27 9.43
C LYS A 94 -5.71 3.89 9.97
N ILE A 95 -5.34 2.61 9.90
CA ILE A 95 -4.00 2.13 10.30
C ILE A 95 -2.92 2.91 9.53
N LEU A 96 -3.09 3.05 8.22
CA LEU A 96 -2.20 3.81 7.34
C LEU A 96 -2.10 5.29 7.73
N SER A 97 -3.21 5.93 8.10
CA SER A 97 -3.18 7.33 8.53
C SER A 97 -2.41 7.57 9.84
N VAL A 98 -2.31 6.57 10.73
CA VAL A 98 -1.74 6.73 12.08
C VAL A 98 -0.38 6.08 12.28
N MET A 99 0.07 5.23 11.34
CA MET A 99 1.34 4.49 11.47
C MET A 99 2.57 5.40 11.45
N ARG A 100 2.52 6.48 10.66
CA ARG A 100 3.66 7.41 10.45
C ARG A 100 4.16 8.01 11.76
N SER A 101 3.26 8.49 12.62
CA SER A 101 3.65 9.09 13.90
C SER A 101 4.29 8.09 14.86
N ARG A 102 4.02 6.79 14.68
CA ARG A 102 4.50 5.69 15.51
C ARG A 102 5.82 5.09 15.03
N GLY A 103 6.43 5.66 13.99
CA GLY A 103 7.68 5.12 13.41
C GLY A 103 7.45 3.84 12.61
N VAL A 104 6.26 3.69 12.02
CA VAL A 104 5.91 2.57 11.14
C VAL A 104 5.56 3.12 9.75
N SER A 105 6.04 2.46 8.69
CA SER A 105 5.67 2.78 7.31
C SER A 105 5.35 1.52 6.51
N VAL A 106 4.72 1.71 5.35
CA VAL A 106 4.38 0.62 4.43
C VAL A 106 4.66 1.02 2.99
N SER A 107 5.24 0.10 2.22
CA SER A 107 5.26 0.13 0.77
C SER A 107 4.24 -0.87 0.24
N ILE A 108 3.18 -0.35 -0.36
CA ILE A 108 2.12 -1.13 -1.00
C ILE A 108 2.51 -1.34 -2.46
N ILE A 109 2.73 -2.59 -2.85
CA ILE A 109 3.10 -2.96 -4.21
C ILE A 109 1.90 -3.64 -4.86
N LEU A 110 1.55 -3.18 -6.05
CA LEU A 110 0.36 -3.58 -6.80
C LEU A 110 0.71 -3.76 -8.26
N GLN A 111 0.09 -4.74 -8.93
CA GLN A 111 0.26 -4.93 -10.37
C GLN A 111 -0.53 -3.89 -11.17
N ASN A 112 -1.69 -3.48 -10.63
CA ASN A 112 -2.54 -2.44 -11.22
C ASN A 112 -3.41 -1.79 -10.14
N LEU A 113 -3.96 -0.61 -10.46
CA LEU A 113 -4.82 0.12 -9.52
C LEU A 113 -6.19 -0.55 -9.34
N ALA A 114 -6.63 -1.36 -10.31
CA ALA A 114 -7.89 -2.09 -10.22
C ALA A 114 -7.92 -3.08 -9.04
N GLN A 115 -6.80 -3.72 -8.70
CA GLN A 115 -6.68 -4.56 -7.50
C GLN A 115 -6.98 -3.77 -6.22
N LEU A 116 -6.41 -2.57 -6.08
CA LEU A 116 -6.66 -1.72 -4.92
C LEU A 116 -8.13 -1.27 -4.85
N LYS A 117 -8.71 -0.89 -6.00
CA LYS A 117 -10.13 -0.53 -6.10
C LYS A 117 -11.05 -1.68 -5.72
N ALA A 118 -10.71 -2.91 -6.09
CA ALA A 118 -11.50 -4.09 -5.75
C ALA A 118 -11.45 -4.41 -4.25
N LEU A 119 -10.29 -4.22 -3.60
CA LEU A 119 -10.14 -4.43 -2.16
C LEU A 119 -10.79 -3.33 -1.32
N PHE A 120 -10.69 -2.07 -1.76
CA PHE A 120 -11.09 -0.89 -0.98
C PHE A 120 -11.98 0.06 -1.80
N GLU A 121 -13.13 -0.41 -2.30
CA GLU A 121 -13.98 0.33 -3.24
C GLU A 121 -14.26 1.79 -2.85
N LYS A 122 -14.47 2.06 -1.55
CA LYS A 122 -14.79 3.40 -1.04
C LYS A 122 -13.58 4.17 -0.51
N GLN A 123 -12.49 3.47 -0.21
CA GLN A 123 -11.35 4.01 0.53
C GLN A 123 -10.04 4.02 -0.28
N TRP A 124 -10.02 3.45 -1.49
CA TRP A 124 -8.80 3.33 -2.30
C TRP A 124 -8.14 4.69 -2.55
N GLU A 125 -8.93 5.75 -2.79
CA GLU A 125 -8.40 7.12 -2.96
C GLU A 125 -7.73 7.62 -1.66
N SER A 126 -8.30 7.29 -0.51
CA SER A 126 -7.71 7.61 0.79
C SER A 126 -6.43 6.84 1.04
N ILE A 127 -6.35 5.57 0.61
CA ILE A 127 -5.12 4.77 0.74
C ILE A 127 -4.01 5.39 -0.09
N VAL A 128 -4.28 5.69 -1.37
CA VAL A 128 -3.28 6.35 -2.23
C VAL A 128 -2.92 7.74 -1.70
N GLY A 129 -3.89 8.51 -1.20
CA GLY A 129 -3.65 9.84 -0.63
C GLY A 129 -2.88 9.86 0.69
N ASN A 130 -2.90 8.76 1.45
CA ASN A 130 -2.09 8.60 2.67
C ASN A 130 -0.65 8.15 2.37
N CYS A 131 -0.38 7.66 1.17
CA CYS A 131 0.98 7.34 0.73
C CYS A 131 1.69 8.62 0.26
N ASP A 132 2.84 8.94 0.87
CA ASP A 132 3.63 10.12 0.49
C ASP A 132 4.23 9.98 -0.93
N GLU A 133 4.42 8.75 -1.42
CA GLU A 133 5.07 8.46 -2.70
C GLU A 133 4.22 7.52 -3.57
N PHE A 134 4.22 7.77 -4.88
CA PHE A 134 3.58 6.93 -5.89
C PHE A 134 4.59 6.60 -7.00
N LEU A 135 5.02 5.35 -7.07
CA LEU A 135 5.95 4.85 -8.08
C LEU A 135 5.18 4.06 -9.15
N TYR A 136 5.23 4.53 -10.39
CA TYR A 136 4.62 3.86 -11.53
C TYR A 136 5.68 3.32 -12.48
N LEU A 137 5.75 1.99 -12.62
CA LEU A 137 6.73 1.31 -13.46
C LEU A 137 6.20 0.91 -14.84
N GLY A 138 5.02 1.42 -15.22
CA GLY A 138 4.31 1.03 -16.44
C GLY A 138 3.23 -0.03 -16.18
N GLY A 139 2.43 -0.32 -17.20
CA GLY A 139 1.33 -1.27 -17.16
C GLY A 139 0.48 -1.16 -18.41
N ASN A 140 -0.43 -2.11 -18.65
CA ASN A 140 -1.27 -2.13 -19.87
C ASN A 140 -2.70 -1.63 -19.61
N GLU A 141 -2.99 -1.10 -18.42
CA GLU A 141 -4.34 -0.70 -18.04
C GLU A 141 -4.59 0.79 -18.32
N GLN A 142 -5.50 1.07 -19.27
CA GLN A 142 -5.87 2.43 -19.66
C GLN A 142 -6.38 3.29 -18.49
N SER A 143 -7.10 2.68 -17.54
CA SER A 143 -7.65 3.40 -16.38
C SER A 143 -6.54 3.89 -15.44
N THR A 144 -5.51 3.05 -15.21
CA THR A 144 -4.32 3.42 -14.45
C THR A 144 -3.52 4.49 -15.19
N HIS A 145 -3.32 4.39 -16.50
CA HIS A 145 -2.64 5.44 -17.27
C HIS A 145 -3.29 6.81 -17.14
N LYS A 146 -4.62 6.86 -17.23
CA LYS A 146 -5.35 8.12 -17.08
C LYS A 146 -5.15 8.71 -15.69
N TYR A 147 -5.28 7.88 -14.65
CA TYR A 147 -5.03 8.30 -13.26
C TYR A 147 -3.61 8.85 -13.07
N VAL A 148 -2.59 8.13 -13.54
CA VAL A 148 -1.19 8.58 -13.44
C VAL A 148 -0.95 9.85 -14.25
N SER A 149 -1.52 9.95 -15.45
CA SER A 149 -1.43 11.16 -16.29
C SER A 149 -2.09 12.37 -15.63
N GLU A 150 -3.17 12.20 -14.89
CA GLU A 150 -3.81 13.28 -14.12
C GLU A 150 -2.98 13.65 -12.89
N LEU A 151 -2.38 12.67 -12.21
CA LEU A 151 -1.57 12.85 -11.00
C LEU A 151 -0.21 13.51 -11.29
N LEU A 152 0.41 13.21 -12.43
CA LEU A 152 1.60 13.91 -12.93
C LEU A 152 1.31 15.36 -13.36
N GLY A 153 0.02 15.71 -13.48
CA GLY A 153 -0.42 17.01 -13.97
C GLY A 153 -0.18 17.20 -15.46
N LYS A 154 -0.57 18.38 -15.95
CA LYS A 154 -0.20 18.84 -17.29
C LYS A 154 0.97 19.80 -17.16
N GLU A 155 2.05 19.51 -17.86
CA GLU A 155 3.07 20.52 -18.13
C GLU A 155 2.48 21.51 -19.16
N THR A 156 2.47 22.80 -18.83
CA THR A 156 2.11 23.84 -19.80
C THR A 156 3.25 23.97 -20.80
N ILE A 157 3.16 23.22 -21.90
CA ILE A 157 4.08 23.36 -23.02
C ILE A 157 3.62 24.57 -23.84
N ASP A 158 4.36 25.68 -23.74
CA ASP A 158 4.16 26.86 -24.58
C ASP A 158 4.36 26.47 -26.05
N THR A 159 3.24 26.26 -26.75
CA THR A 159 3.25 25.76 -28.13
C THR A 159 3.19 26.93 -29.09
N ASN A 160 4.35 27.49 -29.43
CA ASN A 160 4.46 28.48 -30.50
C ASN A 160 4.19 27.84 -31.87
N THR A 161 2.94 27.93 -32.32
CA THR A 161 2.53 27.44 -33.65
C THR A 161 2.90 28.47 -34.71
N TYR A 162 4.04 28.30 -35.38
CA TYR A 162 4.42 29.13 -36.54
C TYR A 162 3.69 28.63 -37.80
N GLY A 163 2.56 29.26 -38.14
CA GLY A 163 1.92 29.09 -39.44
C GLY A 163 2.63 29.92 -40.51
N LYS A 164 3.49 29.32 -41.34
CA LYS A 164 4.09 29.99 -42.51
C LYS A 164 3.29 29.66 -43.77
N SER A 165 2.44 30.58 -44.23
CA SER A 165 1.83 30.49 -45.56
C SER A 165 2.72 31.21 -46.59
N SER A 166 3.20 30.49 -47.60
CA SER A 166 3.99 31.08 -48.69
C SER A 166 3.08 31.37 -49.88
N GLY A 167 2.44 32.53 -49.85
CA GLY A 167 1.79 33.18 -51.00
C GLY A 167 2.55 34.44 -51.41
N ARG A 168 2.45 34.84 -52.69
CA ARG A 168 3.23 35.92 -53.34
C ARG A 168 3.00 37.34 -52.77
N SER A 169 2.20 37.48 -51.71
CA SER A 169 1.99 38.69 -50.91
C SER A 169 1.79 38.24 -49.46
N GLY A 170 2.76 38.52 -48.58
CA GLY A 170 2.79 38.02 -47.20
C GLY A 170 2.09 38.97 -46.23
N ASN A 171 1.05 38.48 -45.54
CA ASN A 171 0.47 39.11 -44.35
C ASN A 171 0.85 38.27 -43.12
N TYR A 172 1.28 38.92 -42.04
CA TYR A 172 1.57 38.28 -40.74
C TYR A 172 0.44 38.62 -39.77
N SER A 173 -0.16 37.61 -39.13
CA SER A 173 -1.10 37.78 -38.01
C SER A 173 -0.60 36.97 -36.83
N THR A 174 -0.37 37.61 -35.69
CA THR A 174 0.06 36.95 -34.45
C THR A 174 -1.16 36.81 -33.53
N ASN A 175 -1.55 35.58 -33.22
CA ASN A 175 -2.55 35.28 -32.17
C ASN A 175 -1.80 34.66 -30.99
N TYR A 176 -1.96 35.24 -29.81
CA TYR A 176 -1.56 34.63 -28.54
C TYR A 176 -2.78 33.92 -27.94
N GLN A 177 -2.65 32.64 -27.62
CA GLN A 177 -3.61 31.86 -26.83
C GLN A 177 -2.85 31.03 -25.80
#